data_AF-A0A1H7IQS0-F1
#
_entry.id   AF-A0A1H7IQS0-F1
#
_cell.length_a   1.000
_cell.length_b   1.000
_cell.length_c   1.000
_cell.angle_alpha   90.00
_cell.angle_beta   90.00
_cell.angle_gamma   90.00
#
_symmetry.space_group_name_H-M   'P 1'
#
loop_
_entity.id
_entity.type
_entity.pdbx_description
1 polymer ?
#
loop_
_entity_poly.entity_id
_entity_poly.type
_entity_poly.pdbx_seq_one_letter_code
_entity_poly.pdbx_strand_id
1 'polypeptide(L)'
;MSTPIEIVPYDRRWHEMFAAIRDLIAHILGSLAQRIEHVGSTAAPGLPAKPIIDIDVVINTRDDLPAVIKNLRLLGHHHEGNGNISGREAFTSPADTPSHHLYVCAVDTRNSHVTSPFGTSFAGTRRPRTPTPS
;
A
#
# COMPACT_ATOMS: atom_id res chain seq x y z
N MET A 1 14.50 9.17 -24.02
CA MET A 1 15.78 9.14 -23.29
C MET A 1 15.51 8.43 -21.97
N SER A 2 16.18 7.31 -21.68
CA SER A 2 16.00 6.60 -20.39
C SER A 2 16.73 7.38 -19.30
N THR A 3 15.99 7.88 -18.31
CA THR A 3 16.59 8.38 -17.06
C THR A 3 17.37 7.24 -16.40
N PRO A 4 18.66 7.43 -16.07
CA PRO A 4 19.42 6.40 -15.39
C PRO A 4 18.73 6.05 -14.07
N ILE A 5 18.50 4.76 -13.86
CA ILE A 5 17.96 4.22 -12.62
C ILE A 5 19.09 4.32 -11.59
N GLU A 6 19.04 5.35 -10.76
CA GLU A 6 20.01 5.52 -9.68
C GLU A 6 19.64 4.62 -8.49
N ILE A 7 20.61 3.80 -8.08
CA ILE A 7 20.53 3.02 -6.85
C ILE A 7 21.40 3.75 -5.83
N VAL A 8 20.78 4.14 -4.72
CA VAL A 8 21.47 4.87 -3.65
C VAL A 8 21.63 3.97 -2.42
N PRO A 9 22.63 4.23 -1.55
CA PRO A 9 22.74 3.57 -0.26
C PRO A 9 21.46 3.75 0.55
N TYR A 10 21.22 2.83 1.49
CA TYR A 10 20.05 2.91 2.37
C TYR A 10 19.98 4.28 3.08
N ASP A 11 18.81 4.91 2.99
CA ASP A 11 18.51 6.18 3.66
C ASP A 11 17.41 5.97 4.70
N ARG A 12 17.69 6.34 5.96
CA ARG A 12 16.72 6.27 7.07
C ARG A 12 15.50 7.16 6.83
N ARG A 13 15.65 8.22 6.02
CA ARG A 13 14.56 9.14 5.65
C ARG A 13 13.45 8.43 4.88
N TRP A 14 13.70 7.27 4.29
CA TRP A 14 12.65 6.47 3.65
C TRP A 14 11.54 6.06 4.61
N HIS A 15 11.88 5.78 5.87
CA HIS A 15 10.87 5.49 6.89
C HIS A 15 10.03 6.72 7.25
N GLU A 16 10.65 7.90 7.29
CA GLU A 16 9.96 9.17 7.54
C GLU A 16 9.03 9.54 6.38
N MET A 17 9.51 9.38 5.15
CA MET A 17 8.71 9.57 3.92
C MET A 17 7.51 8.63 3.89
N PHE A 18 7.73 7.34 4.18
CA PHE A 18 6.65 6.37 4.30
C PHE A 18 5.64 6.78 5.38
N ALA A 19 6.10 7.15 6.58
CA ALA A 19 5.21 7.54 7.67
C ALA A 19 4.33 8.73 7.30
N ALA A 20 4.89 9.75 6.63
CA ALA A 20 4.14 10.90 6.17
C ALA A 20 3.05 10.53 5.14
N ILE A 21 3.39 9.70 4.14
CA ILE A 21 2.42 9.25 3.13
C ILE A 21 1.35 8.35 3.76
N ARG A 22 1.76 7.43 4.64
CA ARG A 22 0.87 6.54 5.38
C ARG A 22 -0.16 7.33 6.17
N ASP A 23 0.25 8.39 6.87
CA ASP A 23 -0.64 9.16 7.72
C ASP A 23 -1.69 9.93 6.88
N LEU A 24 -1.31 10.46 5.71
CA LEU A 24 -2.23 11.07 4.75
C LEU A 24 -3.27 10.05 4.24
N ILE A 25 -2.80 8.87 3.82
CA ILE A 25 -3.67 7.80 3.31
C ILE A 25 -4.59 7.27 4.42
N ALA A 26 -4.06 7.05 5.63
CA ALA A 26 -4.85 6.61 6.78
C ALA A 26 -5.94 7.62 7.13
N HIS A 27 -5.63 8.92 7.07
CA HIS A 27 -6.60 9.97 7.35
C HIS A 27 -7.76 9.98 6.37
N ILE A 28 -7.49 9.85 5.06
CA ILE A 28 -8.55 9.91 4.03
C ILE A 28 -9.33 8.61 3.90
N LEU A 29 -8.70 7.46 4.16
CA LEU A 29 -9.35 6.15 4.05
C LEU A 29 -10.08 5.73 5.33
N GLY A 30 -9.64 6.19 6.49
CA GLY A 30 -10.24 5.85 7.77
C GLY A 30 -10.39 4.33 7.93
N SER A 31 -11.61 3.87 8.20
CA SER A 31 -11.90 2.44 8.39
C SER A 31 -11.86 1.59 7.11
N LEU A 32 -11.74 2.20 5.93
CA LEU A 32 -11.57 1.46 4.67
C LEU A 32 -10.19 0.80 4.60
N ALA A 33 -9.16 1.44 5.16
CA ALA A 33 -7.81 0.88 5.25
C ALA A 33 -7.69 0.01 6.50
N GLN A 34 -7.55 -1.29 6.31
CA GLN A 34 -7.25 -2.23 7.39
C GLN A 34 -5.78 -2.15 7.82
N ARG A 35 -4.87 -2.08 6.84
CA ARG A 35 -3.42 -1.95 7.03
C ARG A 35 -2.82 -1.09 5.92
N ILE A 36 -1.74 -0.39 6.24
CA ILE A 36 -0.92 0.36 5.29
C ILE A 36 0.53 0.04 5.62
N GLU A 37 1.25 -0.55 4.67
CA GLU A 37 2.54 -1.19 4.91
C GLU A 37 3.61 -0.65 3.96
N HIS A 38 4.82 -0.45 4.50
CA HIS A 38 6.01 -0.12 3.73
C HIS A 38 6.59 -1.42 3.19
N VAL A 39 6.57 -1.57 1.88
CA VAL A 39 7.09 -2.76 1.18
C VAL A 39 8.26 -2.37 0.28
N GLY A 40 8.87 -3.37 -0.37
CA GLY A 40 10.01 -3.16 -1.27
C GLY A 40 11.33 -2.91 -0.55
N SER A 41 12.38 -2.66 -1.34
CA SER A 41 13.75 -2.56 -0.82
C SER A 41 13.99 -1.33 0.06
N THR A 42 13.21 -0.25 -0.11
CA THR A 42 13.31 0.95 0.74
C THR A 42 12.78 0.74 2.16
N ALA A 43 12.01 -0.33 2.39
CA ALA A 43 11.55 -0.74 3.72
C ALA A 43 12.62 -1.51 4.50
N ALA A 44 13.65 -2.05 3.82
CA ALA A 44 14.64 -2.94 4.40
C ALA A 44 15.92 -2.17 4.81
N PRO A 45 16.25 -2.09 6.11
CA PRO A 45 17.44 -1.41 6.58
C PRO A 45 18.73 -1.97 5.97
N GLY A 46 19.59 -1.09 5.47
CA GLY A 46 20.90 -1.45 4.93
C GLY A 46 20.90 -1.93 3.48
N LEU A 47 19.75 -2.03 2.82
CA LEU A 47 19.70 -2.38 1.39
C LEU A 47 19.77 -1.13 0.50
N PRO A 48 20.72 -1.07 -0.45
CA PRO A 48 20.69 -0.08 -1.51
C PRO A 48 19.45 -0.26 -2.39
N ALA A 49 18.78 0.83 -2.71
CA ALA A 49 17.53 0.81 -3.44
C ALA A 49 17.35 2.06 -4.32
N LYS A 50 16.35 2.01 -5.19
CA LYS A 50 15.84 3.23 -5.83
C LYS A 50 15.12 4.05 -4.75
N PRO A 51 15.26 5.38 -4.72
CA PRO A 51 14.62 6.23 -3.71
C PRO A 51 13.12 6.44 -4.00
N ILE A 52 12.39 5.33 -4.15
CA ILE A 52 10.94 5.28 -4.39
C ILE A 52 10.33 4.42 -3.27
N ILE A 53 9.34 4.95 -2.57
CA ILE A 53 8.66 4.24 -1.49
C ILE A 53 7.60 3.32 -2.09
N ASP A 54 7.58 2.04 -1.75
CA ASP A 54 6.50 1.14 -2.16
C ASP A 54 5.50 0.96 -1.00
N ILE A 55 4.21 1.18 -1.26
CA ILE A 55 3.15 1.19 -0.24
C ILE A 55 2.03 0.24 -0.65
N ASP A 56 1.70 -0.68 0.25
CA ASP A 56 0.52 -1.54 0.13
C ASP A 56 -0.56 -1.10 1.11
N VAL A 57 -1.77 -0.87 0.60
CA VAL A 57 -2.98 -0.62 1.37
C VAL A 57 -3.87 -1.85 1.32
N VAL A 58 -4.16 -2.42 2.48
CA VAL A 58 -5.04 -3.58 2.60
C VAL A 58 -6.45 -3.14 2.97
N ILE A 59 -7.44 -3.55 2.18
CA ILE A 59 -8.87 -3.25 2.39
C ILE A 59 -9.64 -4.52 2.73
N ASN A 60 -10.82 -4.41 3.37
CA ASN A 60 -11.53 -5.60 3.85
C ASN A 60 -12.14 -6.42 2.72
N THR A 61 -12.82 -5.77 1.78
CA THR A 61 -13.46 -6.39 0.63
C THR A 61 -13.15 -5.61 -0.63
N ARG A 62 -13.21 -6.28 -1.79
CA ARG A 62 -13.12 -5.60 -3.08
C ARG A 62 -14.28 -4.62 -3.30
N ASP A 63 -15.39 -4.78 -2.59
CA ASP A 63 -16.51 -3.85 -2.64
C ASP A 63 -16.18 -2.48 -2.05
N ASP A 64 -15.14 -2.38 -1.22
CA ASP A 64 -14.64 -1.11 -0.67
C ASP A 64 -13.81 -0.32 -1.71
N LEU A 65 -13.32 -1.00 -2.76
CA LEU A 65 -12.40 -0.43 -3.73
C LEU A 65 -12.94 0.84 -4.42
N PRO A 66 -14.21 0.94 -4.86
CA PRO A 66 -14.73 2.17 -5.46
C PRO A 66 -14.67 3.37 -4.50
N ALA A 67 -14.93 3.15 -3.21
CA ALA A 67 -14.82 4.19 -2.19
C ALA A 67 -13.35 4.60 -1.97
N VAL A 68 -12.45 3.62 -1.94
CA VAL A 68 -11.00 3.85 -1.82
C VAL A 68 -10.47 4.65 -3.03
N ILE A 69 -10.85 4.29 -4.26
CA ILE A 69 -10.48 5.02 -5.47
C ILE A 69 -10.95 6.48 -5.39
N LYS A 70 -12.20 6.70 -4.95
CA LYS A 70 -12.75 8.06 -4.81
C LYS A 70 -11.95 8.88 -3.79
N ASN A 71 -11.63 8.30 -2.64
CA ASN A 71 -10.91 8.99 -1.57
C ASN A 71 -9.44 9.26 -1.94
N LEU A 72 -8.74 8.28 -2.51
CA LEU A 72 -7.36 8.44 -2.97
C LEU A 72 -7.22 9.47 -4.09
N ARG A 73 -8.24 9.61 -4.94
CA ARG A 73 -8.29 10.67 -5.95
C ARG A 73 -8.28 12.07 -5.35
N LEU A 74 -8.82 12.27 -4.14
CA LEU A 74 -8.78 13.56 -3.44
C LEU A 74 -7.36 13.94 -3.02
N LEU A 75 -6.48 12.96 -2.83
CA LEU A 75 -5.05 13.17 -2.58
C LEU A 75 -4.23 13.29 -3.88
N GLY A 76 -4.86 13.16 -5.05
CA GLY A 76 -4.20 13.20 -6.36
C GLY A 76 -3.68 11.85 -6.86
N HIS A 77 -4.06 10.73 -6.22
CA HIS A 77 -3.77 9.40 -6.76
C HIS A 77 -4.82 8.99 -7.81
N HIS A 78 -4.37 8.60 -8.99
CA HIS A 78 -5.24 8.10 -10.05
C HIS A 78 -5.11 6.58 -10.16
N HIS A 79 -6.26 5.90 -10.24
CA HIS A 79 -6.30 4.45 -10.41
C HIS A 79 -5.86 4.05 -11.83
N GLU A 80 -4.88 3.16 -11.93
CA GLU A 80 -4.30 2.66 -13.19
C GLU A 80 -4.80 1.26 -13.57
N GLY A 81 -5.64 0.65 -12.73
CA GLY A 81 -6.09 -0.74 -12.88
C GLY A 81 -5.13 -1.73 -12.22
N ASN A 82 -5.23 -3.00 -12.60
CA ASN A 82 -4.58 -4.09 -11.86
C ASN A 82 -3.13 -4.40 -12.27
N GLY A 83 -2.59 -3.71 -13.27
CA GLY A 83 -1.22 -3.94 -13.76
C GLY A 83 -0.95 -5.40 -14.16
N ASN A 84 -1.98 -6.14 -14.59
CA ASN A 84 -1.95 -7.56 -14.92
C ASN A 84 -1.70 -8.51 -13.73
N ILE A 85 -1.93 -8.04 -12.49
CA ILE A 85 -1.86 -8.84 -11.27
C ILE A 85 -3.26 -8.92 -10.65
N SER A 86 -3.82 -10.13 -10.59
CA SER A 86 -5.16 -10.32 -10.02
C SER A 86 -5.19 -10.02 -8.52
N GLY A 87 -6.20 -9.28 -8.07
CA GLY A 87 -6.37 -8.92 -6.66
C GLY A 87 -5.59 -7.67 -6.21
N ARG A 88 -4.87 -7.02 -7.13
CA ARG A 88 -4.13 -5.77 -6.92
C ARG A 88 -4.72 -4.66 -7.76
N GLU A 89 -4.69 -3.45 -7.24
CA GLU A 89 -5.05 -2.24 -7.97
C GLU A 89 -3.94 -1.20 -7.76
N ALA A 90 -3.37 -0.67 -8.85
CA ALA A 90 -2.27 0.28 -8.85
C ALA A 90 -2.75 1.72 -8.97
N PHE A 91 -1.99 2.63 -8.37
CA PHE A 91 -2.28 4.05 -8.34
C PHE A 91 -1.05 4.89 -8.65
N THR A 92 -1.26 6.03 -9.32
CA THR A 92 -0.21 7.03 -9.54
C THR A 92 0.17 7.73 -8.25
N SER A 93 1.42 8.17 -8.13
CA SER A 93 1.83 9.13 -7.12
C SER A 93 1.66 10.57 -7.64
N PRO A 94 1.09 11.49 -6.83
CA PRO A 94 1.02 12.90 -7.16
C PRO A 94 2.40 13.56 -7.05
N ALA A 95 2.66 14.56 -7.89
CA ALA A 95 3.96 15.24 -7.99
C ALA A 95 4.37 15.98 -6.71
N ASP A 96 3.40 16.41 -5.90
CA ASP A 96 3.61 17.15 -4.65
C ASP A 96 3.95 16.24 -3.45
N THR A 97 4.05 14.93 -3.68
CA THR A 97 4.42 13.95 -2.66
C THR A 97 5.75 13.29 -3.00
N PRO A 98 6.48 12.75 -2.01
CA PRO A 98 7.68 11.97 -2.29
C PRO A 98 7.35 10.83 -3.26
N SER A 99 8.24 10.56 -4.22
CA SER A 99 8.00 9.52 -5.22
C SER A 99 7.71 8.17 -4.56
N HIS A 100 6.56 7.60 -4.90
CA HIS A 100 6.12 6.35 -4.33
C HIS A 100 5.25 5.57 -5.31
N HIS A 101 5.15 4.26 -5.09
CA HIS A 101 4.14 3.41 -5.68
C HIS A 101 3.08 3.10 -4.64
N LEU A 102 1.83 3.15 -5.05
CA LEU A 102 0.70 2.85 -4.19
C LEU A 102 -0.12 1.71 -4.80
N TYR A 103 -0.33 0.66 -4.00
CA TYR A 103 -1.15 -0.48 -4.36
C TYR A 103 -2.25 -0.69 -3.33
N VAL A 104 -3.43 -1.11 -3.81
CA VAL A 104 -4.56 -1.50 -2.97
C VAL A 104 -4.87 -2.97 -3.22
N CYS A 105 -4.97 -3.74 -2.16
CA CYS A 105 -5.28 -5.17 -2.19
C CYS A 105 -6.41 -5.47 -1.20
N ALA A 106 -7.41 -6.26 -1.62
CA ALA A 106 -8.42 -6.76 -0.70
C ALA A 106 -7.90 -7.96 0.08
N VAL A 107 -8.33 -8.13 1.33
CA VAL A 107 -8.10 -9.36 2.07
C VAL A 107 -8.79 -10.51 1.32
N ASP A 108 -8.02 -11.52 0.93
CA ASP A 108 -8.63 -12.76 0.47
C ASP A 108 -9.26 -13.46 1.68
N THR A 109 -10.57 -13.72 1.63
CA THR A 109 -11.27 -14.42 2.71
C THR A 109 -11.15 -15.94 2.61
N ARG A 110 -10.71 -16.49 1.47
CA ARG A 110 -10.50 -17.93 1.23
C ARG A 110 -9.13 -18.40 1.69
N ASN A 111 -8.11 -17.56 1.50
CA ASN A 111 -6.80 -17.72 2.10
C ASN A 111 -6.60 -16.53 3.04
N SER A 112 -6.42 -16.72 4.35
CA SER A 112 -6.22 -15.62 5.32
C SER A 112 -4.96 -14.77 5.09
N HIS A 113 -4.38 -14.81 3.89
CA HIS A 113 -3.14 -14.21 3.49
C HIS A 113 -3.42 -13.19 2.38
N VAL A 114 -2.92 -11.97 2.56
CA VAL A 114 -2.83 -10.99 1.46
C VAL A 114 -1.48 -11.20 0.80
N THR A 115 -1.47 -11.44 -0.50
CA THR A 115 -0.22 -11.56 -1.26
C THR A 115 0.14 -10.20 -1.82
N SER A 116 1.17 -9.58 -1.26
CA SER A 116 1.81 -8.39 -1.82
C SER A 116 2.46 -8.72 -3.17
N PRO A 117 2.44 -7.79 -4.15
CA PRO A 117 3.22 -7.95 -5.38
C PRO A 117 4.73 -8.10 -5.13
N PHE A 118 5.22 -7.71 -3.95
CA PHE A 118 6.62 -7.86 -3.55
C PHE A 118 6.93 -9.23 -2.92
N GLY A 119 6.03 -10.21 -3.05
CA GLY A 119 6.21 -11.55 -2.48
C GLY A 119 6.04 -11.61 -0.96
N THR A 120 5.58 -10.52 -0.34
CA THR A 120 5.30 -10.47 1.10
C THR A 120 3.89 -10.99 1.35
N SER A 121 3.75 -12.00 2.19
CA SER A 121 2.44 -12.55 2.58
C SER A 121 2.03 -11.97 3.92
N PHE A 122 0.92 -11.22 3.96
CA PHE A 122 0.40 -10.62 5.19
C PHE A 122 -0.70 -11.50 5.78
N ALA A 123 -0.53 -11.96 7.02
CA ALA A 123 -1.58 -12.66 7.74
C ALA A 123 -2.71 -11.68 8.11
N GLY A 124 -3.92 -11.90 7.59
CA GLY A 124 -5.10 -11.16 7.98
C GLY A 124 -5.39 -11.36 9.46
N THR A 125 -5.39 -10.28 10.25
CA THR A 125 -5.75 -10.31 11.66
C THR A 125 -7.16 -10.89 11.79
N ARG A 126 -7.27 -12.11 12.34
CA ARG A 126 -8.55 -12.72 12.70
C ARG A 126 -9.28 -11.75 13.63
N ARG A 127 -10.46 -11.24 13.24
CA ARG A 127 -11.36 -10.58 14.19
C ARG A 127 -11.61 -11.57 15.36
N PRO A 128 -11.51 -11.14 16.63
CA PRO A 128 -11.99 -11.98 17.73
C PRO A 128 -13.49 -12.19 17.51
N ARG A 129 -13.91 -13.45 17.47
CA ARG A 129 -15.33 -13.81 17.46
C ARG A 129 -15.93 -13.27 18.75
N THR A 130 -16.91 -12.37 18.65
CA THR A 130 -17.76 -11.98 19.78
C THR A 130 -18.44 -13.24 20.33
N PRO A 131 -18.36 -13.53 21.64
CA PRO A 131 -19.13 -14.63 22.22
C PRO A 131 -20.62 -14.25 22.20
N THR A 132 -21.44 -15.16 21.68
CA THR A 132 -22.91 -15.09 21.73
C THR A 132 -23.37 -15.15 23.20
N PRO A 133 -24.27 -14.27 23.68
CA PRO A 133 -24.82 -14.40 25.02
C PRO A 133 -25.79 -15.60 25.07
N SER A 134 -25.75 -16.31 26.21
CA SER A 134 -26.57 -17.49 26.53
C SER A 134 -28.06 -17.17 26.71
#